data_AF-A0A8J4TFN9-F1
#
_entry.id   AF-A0A8J4TFN9-F1
#
_cell.length_a   1.000
_cell.length_b   1.000
_cell.length_c   1.000
_cell.angle_alpha   90.00
_cell.angle_beta   90.00
_cell.angle_gamma   90.00
#
_symmetry.space_group_name_H-M   'P 1'
#
loop_
_entity.id
_entity.type
_entity.pdbx_description
1 polymer ?
#
loop_
_entity_poly.entity_id
_entity_poly.type
_entity_poly.pdbx_seq_one_letter_code
_entity_poly.pdbx_strand_id
1 'polypeptide(L)'
;EIEEVYSGALPLLHAQTSCRCLPTHPRAHPVVERYCIPNGAEDTTNNRLLRLHPHAHPLNYINDNDIGTAWVSSVFSSLEALDQGVLITIDLESGQYQ
;
A
#
# COMPACT_ATOMS: atom_id res chain seq x y z
N GLU A 1 8.15 -8.65 -3.23
CA GLU A 1 7.42 -7.63 -4.00
C GLU A 1 8.32 -6.47 -4.44
N ILE A 2 8.92 -5.71 -3.51
CA ILE A 2 9.75 -4.52 -3.84
C ILE A 2 11.00 -4.89 -4.65
N GLU A 3 11.67 -6.00 -4.33
CA GLU A 3 12.88 -6.46 -5.02
C GLU A 3 12.59 -6.94 -6.47
N GLU A 4 11.41 -7.52 -6.70
CA GLU A 4 10.97 -8.02 -8.01
C GLU A 4 10.55 -6.87 -8.94
N VAL A 5 9.95 -5.81 -8.38
CA VAL A 5 9.67 -4.56 -9.11
C VAL A 5 10.97 -3.87 -9.51
N TYR A 6 11.96 -3.83 -8.62
CA TYR A 6 13.24 -3.18 -8.89
C TYR A 6 14.08 -3.94 -9.93
N SER A 7 14.08 -5.26 -9.87
CA SER A 7 14.81 -6.11 -10.82
C SER A 7 14.12 -6.22 -12.19
N GLY A 8 12.84 -5.83 -12.30
CA GLY A 8 12.01 -6.06 -13.48
C GLY A 8 11.70 -7.55 -13.74
N ALA A 9 12.18 -8.44 -12.87
CA ALA A 9 11.97 -9.87 -12.94
C ALA A 9 10.82 -10.24 -11.99
N LEU A 10 9.60 -10.20 -12.52
CA LEU A 10 8.44 -10.69 -11.78
C LEU A 10 8.56 -12.21 -11.61
N PRO A 11 8.31 -12.75 -10.40
CA PRO A 11 8.26 -14.19 -10.20
C PRO A 11 7.19 -14.80 -11.11
N LEU A 12 7.40 -16.04 -11.52
CA LEU A 12 6.49 -16.75 -12.40
C LEU A 12 5.09 -16.86 -11.75
N LEU A 13 4.18 -15.98 -12.15
CA LEU A 13 2.85 -15.93 -11.58
C LEU A 13 2.01 -17.09 -12.12
N HIS A 14 1.71 -18.07 -11.28
CA HIS A 14 0.69 -19.06 -11.60
C HIS A 14 -0.69 -18.45 -11.38
N ALA A 15 -1.21 -17.78 -12.41
CA ALA A 15 -2.58 -17.29 -12.43
C ALA A 15 -3.51 -18.43 -12.86
N GLN A 16 -4.32 -18.91 -11.93
CA GLN A 16 -5.39 -19.84 -12.26
C GLN A 16 -6.61 -19.02 -12.70
N THR A 17 -7.18 -19.33 -13.87
CA THR A 17 -8.34 -18.59 -14.43
C THR A 17 -9.59 -18.67 -13.56
N SER A 18 -9.61 -19.57 -12.59
CA SER A 18 -10.70 -19.77 -11.63
C SER A 18 -10.16 -19.66 -10.21
N CYS A 19 -10.81 -18.83 -9.39
CA CYS A 19 -10.53 -18.72 -7.97
C CYS A 19 -10.85 -20.05 -7.28
N ARG A 20 -9.82 -20.79 -6.84
CA ARG A 20 -9.98 -22.05 -6.10
C ARG A 20 -10.02 -21.87 -4.59
N CYS A 21 -10.12 -20.64 -4.10
CA CYS A 21 -10.33 -20.41 -2.68
C CYS A 21 -11.60 -21.16 -2.24
N LEU A 22 -11.46 -22.05 -1.26
CA LEU A 22 -12.61 -22.73 -0.67
C LEU A 22 -13.62 -21.67 -0.20
N PRO A 23 -14.94 -21.91 -0.32
CA PRO A 23 -15.98 -20.95 0.09
C PRO A 23 -15.85 -20.46 1.53
N THR A 24 -15.18 -21.25 2.37
CA THR A 24 -14.88 -20.98 3.79
C THR A 24 -13.79 -19.95 4.02
N HIS A 25 -13.01 -19.60 3.00
CA HIS A 25 -11.96 -18.59 3.09
C HIS A 25 -12.51 -17.27 2.55
N PRO A 26 -12.82 -16.31 3.43
CA PRO A 26 -13.33 -15.03 3.01
C PRO A 26 -12.20 -14.22 2.33
N ARG A 27 -12.56 -13.35 1.38
CA ARG A 27 -11.57 -12.52 0.66
C ARG A 27 -11.00 -11.49 1.62
N ALA A 28 -9.69 -11.27 1.67
CA ALA A 28 -9.14 -10.15 2.45
C ALA A 28 -9.78 -8.83 1.99
N HIS A 29 -10.25 -7.99 2.92
CA HIS A 29 -10.89 -6.75 2.54
C HIS A 29 -9.85 -5.79 1.94
N PRO A 30 -10.06 -5.34 0.69
CA PRO A 30 -9.06 -4.70 -0.15
C PRO A 30 -8.69 -3.26 0.23
N VAL A 31 -9.48 -2.62 1.10
CA VAL A 31 -9.30 -1.22 1.56
C VAL A 31 -8.99 -1.14 3.06
N VAL A 32 -9.36 -2.18 3.81
CA VAL A 32 -9.23 -2.21 5.26
C VAL A 32 -8.88 -3.64 5.62
N GLU A 33 -7.59 -3.94 5.84
CA GLU A 33 -7.10 -5.31 6.10
C GLU A 33 -7.63 -5.93 7.41
N ARG A 34 -8.61 -5.29 8.07
CA ARG A 34 -9.17 -5.67 9.37
C ARG A 34 -10.31 -6.69 9.28
N TYR A 35 -10.93 -6.86 8.12
CA TYR A 35 -12.04 -7.78 7.94
C TYR A 35 -11.95 -8.49 6.60
N CYS A 36 -12.70 -9.57 6.46
CA CYS A 36 -12.76 -10.32 5.21
C CYS A 36 -14.15 -10.15 4.58
N ILE A 37 -14.21 -10.07 3.25
CA ILE A 37 -15.44 -9.97 2.48
C ILE A 37 -15.99 -11.38 2.22
N PRO A 38 -17.30 -11.59 2.45
CA PRO A 38 -17.98 -12.80 2.01
C PRO A 38 -17.78 -13.08 0.51
N ASN A 39 -17.68 -14.37 0.18
CA ASN A 39 -17.68 -14.81 -1.22
C ASN A 39 -19.05 -14.52 -1.85
N GLY A 40 -19.07 -13.91 -3.04
CA GLY A 40 -20.29 -13.52 -3.76
C GLY A 40 -20.85 -12.12 -3.45
N ALA A 41 -20.27 -11.39 -2.49
CA ALA A 41 -20.59 -9.98 -2.30
C ALA A 41 -20.06 -9.15 -3.49
N GLU A 42 -20.87 -8.18 -3.93
CA GLU A 42 -20.53 -7.26 -5.01
C GLU A 42 -19.18 -6.59 -4.77
N ASP A 43 -18.38 -6.48 -5.83
CA ASP A 43 -17.08 -5.84 -5.74
C ASP A 43 -17.25 -4.32 -5.69
N THR A 44 -17.03 -3.75 -4.51
CA THR A 44 -17.09 -2.31 -4.29
C THR A 44 -15.73 -1.62 -4.49
N THR A 45 -14.70 -2.31 -4.97
CA THR A 45 -13.34 -1.75 -5.16
C THR A 45 -13.14 -0.87 -6.40
N ASN A 46 -14.13 -0.06 -6.74
CA ASN A 46 -14.12 0.75 -7.96
C ASN A 46 -13.08 1.91 -7.96
N ASN A 47 -12.43 2.19 -6.83
CA ASN A 47 -11.46 3.28 -6.68
C ASN A 47 -10.03 2.83 -6.33
N ARG A 48 -9.61 1.63 -6.76
CA ARG A 48 -8.23 1.17 -6.50
C ARG A 48 -7.23 1.81 -7.47
N LEU A 49 -6.44 2.74 -6.97
CA LEU A 49 -5.09 2.94 -7.48
C LEU A 49 -4.25 1.70 -7.10
N LEU A 50 -3.48 1.15 -8.03
CA LEU A 50 -2.53 0.07 -7.73
C LEU A 50 -1.60 0.52 -6.60
N ARG A 51 -1.19 -0.37 -5.68
CA ARG A 51 -0.22 -0.01 -4.61
C ARG A 51 1.09 0.55 -5.16
N LEU A 52 1.49 0.12 -6.36
CA LEU A 52 2.65 0.62 -7.10
C LEU A 52 2.40 1.91 -7.87
N HIS A 53 1.18 2.45 -7.82
CA HIS A 53 0.88 3.71 -8.49
C HIS A 53 1.65 4.85 -7.81
N PRO A 54 2.29 5.77 -8.57
CA PRO A 54 3.06 6.88 -8.01
C PRO A 54 2.30 7.80 -7.04
N HIS A 55 0.97 7.71 -7.05
CA HIS A 55 0.07 8.49 -6.20
C HIS A 55 -0.77 7.63 -5.23
N ALA A 56 -0.40 6.36 -5.02
CA ALA A 56 -1.11 5.49 -4.08
C ALA A 56 -0.87 5.84 -2.60
N HIS A 57 0.28 6.45 -2.31
CA HIS A 57 0.75 6.71 -0.95
C HIS A 57 1.24 8.16 -0.76
N PRO A 58 0.35 9.16 -0.96
CA PRO A 58 0.71 10.57 -0.88
C PRO A 58 1.07 11.01 0.55
N LEU A 59 1.80 12.14 0.66
CA LEU A 59 2.30 12.66 1.94
C LEU A 59 1.19 13.00 2.94
N ASN A 60 0.01 13.41 2.49
CA ASN A 60 -1.11 13.74 3.37
C ASN A 60 -1.65 12.54 4.16
N TYR A 61 -1.28 11.30 3.82
CA TYR A 61 -1.66 10.12 4.59
C TYR A 61 -0.86 9.95 5.89
N ILE A 62 0.19 10.75 6.13
CA ILE A 62 0.98 10.65 7.37
C ILE A 62 0.17 11.07 8.60
N ASN A 63 -0.87 11.89 8.43
CA ASN A 63 -1.63 12.52 9.51
C ASN A 63 -3.12 12.70 9.19
N ASP A 64 -3.68 11.89 8.28
CA ASP A 64 -5.11 11.97 7.91
C ASP A 64 -6.06 11.32 8.94
N ASN A 65 -5.51 10.73 10.01
CA ASN A 65 -6.25 10.00 11.04
C ASN A 65 -7.00 8.76 10.49
N ASP A 66 -6.57 8.22 9.35
CA ASP A 66 -7.01 6.94 8.83
C ASP A 66 -5.90 5.89 9.02
N ILE A 67 -6.26 4.78 9.66
CA ILE A 67 -5.34 3.66 9.93
C ILE A 67 -5.20 2.70 8.74
N GLY A 68 -6.04 2.85 7.72
CA GLY A 68 -5.97 2.11 6.46
C GLY A 68 -5.05 2.75 5.42
N THR A 69 -4.58 3.97 5.67
CA THR A 69 -3.71 4.73 4.77
C THR A 69 -2.29 4.80 5.33
N ALA A 70 -1.32 4.97 4.43
CA ALA A 70 0.07 5.18 4.78
C ALA A 70 0.79 5.92 3.65
N TRP A 71 1.67 6.85 4.01
CA TRP A 71 2.66 7.41 3.10
C TRP A 71 3.82 6.43 2.90
N VAL A 72 4.36 6.39 1.68
CA VAL A 72 5.51 5.55 1.31
C VAL A 72 6.47 6.41 0.50
N SER A 73 7.77 6.38 0.84
CA SER A 73 8.79 7.10 0.08
C SER A 73 9.02 6.48 -1.31
N SER A 74 9.76 7.17 -2.16
CA SER A 74 10.35 6.53 -3.34
C SER A 74 11.24 5.35 -2.93
N VAL A 75 11.31 4.34 -3.79
CA VAL A 75 12.29 3.25 -3.64
C VAL A 75 13.69 3.80 -3.84
N PHE A 76 14.61 3.50 -2.92
CA PHE A 76 16.02 3.88 -3.07
C PHE A 76 16.70 2.97 -4.09
N SER A 77 17.33 3.57 -5.10
CA SER A 77 18.03 2.82 -6.16
C SER A 77 19.49 2.49 -5.83
N SER A 78 20.03 2.98 -4.71
CA SER A 78 21.40 2.71 -4.30
C SER A 78 21.55 2.75 -2.78
N LEU A 79 22.62 2.14 -2.26
CA LEU A 79 22.97 2.22 -0.84
C LEU A 79 23.28 3.66 -0.41
N GLU A 80 23.85 4.45 -1.30
CA GLU A 80 24.16 5.86 -1.03
C GLU A 80 22.90 6.72 -0.88
N ALA A 81 21.86 6.45 -1.68
CA ALA A 81 20.55 7.08 -1.52
C ALA A 81 19.84 6.61 -0.23
N LEU A 82 20.02 5.34 0.14
CA LEU A 82 19.52 4.80 1.40
C LEU A 82 20.19 5.49 2.61
N ASP A 83 21.51 5.70 2.56
CA ASP A 83 22.28 6.38 3.61
C ASP A 83 21.88 7.85 3.79
N GLN A 84 21.44 8.51 2.70
CA GLN A 84 20.88 9.87 2.76
C GLN A 84 19.50 9.91 3.43
N GLY A 85 18.74 8.81 3.37
CA GLY A 85 17.44 8.67 4.00
C GLY A 85 16.36 9.58 3.42
N VAL A 86 15.31 9.83 4.22
CA VAL A 86 14.24 10.79 3.90
C VAL A 86 14.11 11.80 5.03
N LEU A 87 14.04 13.08 4.66
CA LEU A 87 13.73 14.17 5.58
C LEU A 87 12.25 14.50 5.50
N ILE A 88 11.55 14.44 6.65
CA ILE A 88 10.17 14.88 6.79
C ILE A 88 10.18 16.13 7.66
N THR A 89 9.67 17.24 7.13
CA THR A 89 9.54 18.50 7.85
C THR A 89 8.09 18.68 8.27
N ILE A 90 7.86 19.00 9.54
CA ILE A 90 6.53 19.25 10.10
C ILE A 90 6.51 20.69 10.58
N ASP A 91 5.72 21.52 9.90
CA ASP A 91 5.46 22.88 10.33
C ASP A 91 4.23 22.88 11.23
N LEU A 92 4.44 23.14 12.51
CA LEU A 92 3.35 23.31 13.47
C LEU A 92 2.92 24.77 13.47
N GLU A 93 1.62 25.02 13.71
CA GLU A 93 1.12 26.37 13.94
C GLU A 93 1.85 27.03 15.13
N SER A 94 1.79 28.36 15.23
CA SER A 94 2.48 29.07 16.31
C SER A 94 2.03 28.57 17.68
N GLY A 95 2.96 28.06 18.49
CA GLY A 95 2.68 27.53 19.83
C GLY A 95 3.90 26.89 20.48
N GLN A 96 3.80 26.61 21.79
CA GLN A 96 4.73 25.72 22.48
C GLN A 96 4.06 24.35 22.61
N TYR A 97 4.74 23.31 22.12
CA TYR A 97 4.31 21.92 22.19
C TYR A 97 5.20 21.19 23.20
N GLN A 98 4.62 20.28 23.99
CA GLN A 98 5.33 19.41 24.95
C GLN A 98 5.47 18.00 24.41
#